data_AF-A0ABC8SHU2-F1
#
_entry.id   AF-A0ABC8SHU2-F1
#
_cell.length_a   1.000
_cell.length_b   1.000
_cell.length_c   1.000
_cell.angle_alpha   90.00
_cell.angle_beta   90.00
_cell.angle_gamma   90.00
#
_symmetry.space_group_name_H-M   'P 1'
#
loop_
_entity.id
_entity.type
_entity.pdbx_description
1 polymer ?
#
loop_
_entity_poly.entity_id
_entity_poly.type
_entity_poly.pdbx_seq_one_letter_code
_entity_poly.pdbx_strand_id
1 'polypeptide(L)'
;MVYEANARVRDPVYGCVGAISSLQQQIDVLQAQLALAQAEVVHMRMRQFSSTATNSPENASPSSKHITQSQTRSLFTMDMEANLGESLWSC
;
A
#
# COMPACT_ATOMS: atom_id res chain seq x y z
N MET A 1 20.11 13.46 -30.64
CA MET A 1 20.62 14.72 -30.02
C MET A 1 19.72 15.95 -30.20
N VAL A 2 18.66 15.96 -31.04
CA VAL A 2 17.81 17.17 -31.22
C VAL A 2 17.07 17.58 -29.94
N TYR A 3 16.49 16.62 -29.21
CA TYR A 3 15.76 16.90 -27.97
C TYR A 3 16.64 17.55 -26.90
N GLU A 4 17.82 16.98 -26.64
CA GLU A 4 18.77 17.52 -25.66
C GLU A 4 19.28 18.91 -26.04
N ALA A 5 19.58 19.12 -27.32
CA ALA A 5 20.00 20.43 -27.82
C ALA A 5 18.88 21.47 -27.63
N ASN A 6 17.65 21.15 -28.03
CA ASN A 6 16.50 22.03 -27.84
C ASN A 6 16.20 22.29 -26.36
N ALA A 7 16.39 21.29 -25.50
CA ALA A 7 16.22 21.45 -24.06
C ALA A 7 17.24 22.45 -23.49
N ARG A 8 18.51 22.38 -23.90
CA ARG A 8 19.55 23.34 -23.49
C ARG A 8 19.32 24.76 -24.02
N VAL A 9 18.68 24.92 -25.19
CA VAL A 9 18.30 26.24 -25.70
C VAL A 9 17.20 26.87 -24.82
N ARG A 10 16.24 26.07 -24.37
CA ARG A 10 15.12 26.54 -23.52
C ARG A 10 15.52 26.74 -22.07
N ASP A 11 16.38 25.86 -21.56
CA ASP A 11 16.93 25.90 -20.21
C ASP A 11 18.46 25.70 -20.30
N PRO A 12 19.23 26.80 -20.35
CA PRO A 12 20.68 26.73 -20.54
C PRO A 12 21.44 26.17 -19.34
N VAL A 13 20.82 26.11 -18.16
CA VAL A 13 21.46 25.61 -16.95
C VAL A 13 21.19 24.12 -16.80
N TYR A 14 19.93 23.70 -16.84
CA TYR A 14 19.54 22.32 -16.52
C TYR A 14 19.10 21.50 -17.74
N GLY A 15 18.62 22.12 -18.84
CA GLY A 15 18.24 21.41 -20.06
C GLY A 15 17.34 20.18 -19.82
N CYS A 16 17.74 19.02 -20.35
CA CYS A 16 17.02 17.76 -20.11
C CYS A 16 17.19 17.22 -18.68
N VAL A 17 18.26 17.60 -17.96
CA VAL A 17 18.47 17.21 -16.56
C VAL A 17 17.36 17.78 -15.69
N GLY A 18 16.88 19.00 -15.96
CA GLY A 18 15.74 19.58 -15.23
C GLY A 18 14.47 18.74 -15.34
N ALA A 19 14.19 18.20 -16.54
CA ALA A 19 13.05 17.31 -16.75
C ALA A 19 13.23 15.97 -15.99
N ILE A 20 14.43 15.39 -16.03
CA ILE A 20 14.75 14.16 -15.30
C ILE A 20 14.58 14.38 -13.79
N SER A 21 15.13 15.46 -13.24
CA SER A 21 15.01 15.79 -11.81
C SER A 21 13.56 16.02 -11.39
N SER A 22 12.75 16.69 -12.23
CA SER A 22 11.32 16.87 -11.95
C SER A 22 10.55 15.55 -11.95
N LEU A 23 10.88 14.63 -12.87
CA LEU A 23 10.28 13.30 -12.88
C LEU A 23 10.69 12.48 -11.66
N GLN A 24 11.96 12.56 -11.24
CA GLN A 24 12.43 11.89 -10.02
C GLN A 24 11.66 12.38 -8.79
N GLN A 25 11.49 13.70 -8.62
CA GLN A 25 10.71 14.25 -7.51
C GLN A 25 9.24 13.79 -7.54
N GLN A 26 8.64 13.70 -8.73
CA GLN A 26 7.26 13.20 -8.86
C GLN A 26 7.15 11.73 -8.47
N ILE A 27 8.13 10.90 -8.82
CA ILE A 27 8.21 9.49 -8.40
C ILE A 27 8.27 9.42 -6.88
N ASP A 28 9.16 10.19 -6.25
CA ASP A 28 9.33 10.18 -4.79
C ASP A 28 8.02 10.57 -4.07
N VAL A 29 7.34 11.61 -4.57
CA VAL A 29 6.04 12.05 -4.04
C VAL A 29 4.98 10.96 -4.18
N LEU A 30 4.90 10.29 -5.33
CA LEU A 30 3.93 9.22 -5.56
C LEU A 30 4.22 8.01 -4.68
N GLN A 31 5.49 7.65 -4.49
CA GLN A 31 5.89 6.57 -3.58
C GLN A 31 5.48 6.88 -2.14
N ALA A 32 5.66 8.12 -1.68
CA ALA A 32 5.22 8.55 -0.35
C ALA A 32 3.69 8.47 -0.21
N GLN A 33 2.93 8.90 -1.22
CA GLN A 33 1.47 8.80 -1.22
C GLN A 33 1.01 7.34 -1.16
N LEU A 34 1.65 6.45 -1.92
CA LEU A 34 1.35 5.03 -1.90
C LEU A 34 1.60 4.44 -0.51
N ALA A 35 2.73 4.75 0.12
CA ALA A 35 3.05 4.27 1.46
C ALA A 35 2.02 4.73 2.50
N LEU A 36 1.58 5.99 2.42
CA LEU A 36 0.52 6.52 3.29
C LEU A 36 -0.81 5.79 3.08
N ALA A 37 -1.25 5.63 1.83
CA ALA A 37 -2.49 4.92 1.53
C ALA A 37 -2.45 3.46 2.00
N GLN A 38 -1.31 2.77 1.84
CA GLN A 38 -1.11 1.42 2.35
C GLN A 38 -1.22 1.36 3.87
N ALA A 39 -0.61 2.30 4.59
CA ALA A 39 -0.71 2.39 6.05
C ALA A 39 -2.16 2.65 6.52
N GLU A 40 -2.90 3.53 5.83
CA GLU A 40 -4.32 3.78 6.13
C GLU A 40 -5.18 2.53 5.97
N VAL A 41 -4.96 1.77 4.89
CA VAL A 41 -5.68 0.52 4.65
C VAL A 41 -5.42 -0.49 5.77
N VAL A 42 -4.16 -0.64 6.22
CA VAL A 42 -3.82 -1.51 7.35
C VAL A 42 -4.50 -1.02 8.63
N HIS A 43 -4.44 0.28 8.92
CA HIS A 43 -5.07 0.86 10.10
C HIS A 43 -6.58 0.61 10.14
N MET A 44 -7.28 0.77 9.01
CA MET A 44 -8.72 0.48 8.92
C MET A 44 -9.03 -0.99 9.15
N ARG A 45 -8.21 -1.92 8.61
CA ARG A 45 -8.37 -3.36 8.86
C ARG A 45 -8.14 -3.72 10.32
N MET A 46 -7.11 -3.18 10.98
CA MET A 46 -6.85 -3.42 12.40
C MET A 46 -8.01 -2.96 13.30
N ARG A 47 -8.62 -1.80 12.96
CA ARG A 47 -9.83 -1.32 13.65
C ARG A 47 -11.01 -2.28 13.45
N GLN A 48 -11.21 -2.81 12.23
CA GLN A 48 -12.26 -3.79 11.96
C GLN A 48 -12.08 -5.09 12.76
N PHE A 49 -10.86 -5.63 12.84
CA PHE A 49 -10.58 -6.84 13.63
C PHE A 49 -10.79 -6.60 15.14
N SER A 50 -10.36 -5.45 15.65
CA SER A 50 -10.51 -5.09 17.07
C SER A 50 -11.99 -4.99 17.49
N SER A 51 -12.85 -4.47 16.61
CA SER A 51 -14.31 -4.40 16.85
C SER A 51 -14.99 -5.77 16.91
N THR A 52 -14.39 -6.83 16.35
CA THR A 52 -14.93 -8.20 16.42
C THR A 52 -14.39 -9.02 17.60
N ALA A 53 -13.40 -8.51 18.34
CA ALA A 53 -12.75 -9.22 19.43
C ALA A 53 -13.36 -8.98 20.83
N THR A 54 -14.38 -8.12 20.96
CA THR A 54 -15.01 -7.80 22.26
C THR A 54 -16.20 -8.70 22.64
N ASN A 55 -16.44 -9.81 21.93
CA ASN A 55 -17.49 -10.77 22.30
C ASN A 55 -16.90 -12.13 22.70
N SER A 56 -16.52 -12.30 23.97
CA SER A 56 -16.52 -13.58 24.70
C SER A 56 -16.08 -13.42 26.18
N PRO A 57 -16.45 -14.31 27.14
CA PRO A 57 -17.79 -14.80 27.49
C PRO A 57 -18.02 -14.76 29.04
N GLU A 58 -19.25 -14.59 29.52
CA GLU A 58 -19.61 -15.01 30.89
C GLU A 58 -20.94 -15.79 30.91
N ASN A 59 -20.81 -17.09 31.24
CA ASN A 59 -21.74 -17.93 32.00
C ASN A 59 -23.23 -18.09 31.55
N ALA A 60 -23.55 -19.22 30.88
CA ALA A 60 -24.45 -20.28 31.39
C ALA A 60 -25.14 -21.13 30.28
N SER A 61 -24.99 -22.46 30.41
CA SER A 61 -25.82 -23.56 29.86
C SER A 61 -25.64 -24.04 28.40
N PRO A 62 -25.54 -25.36 28.16
CA PRO A 62 -25.51 -25.96 26.82
C PRO A 62 -26.91 -26.37 26.38
N SER A 63 -27.45 -25.79 25.32
CA SER A 63 -28.55 -26.43 24.60
C SER A 63 -28.67 -25.94 23.15
N SER A 64 -28.55 -26.92 22.24
CA SER A 64 -29.26 -27.02 20.97
C SER A 64 -28.87 -26.14 19.76
N LYS A 65 -28.19 -26.81 18.82
CA LYS A 65 -28.43 -26.85 17.36
C LYS A 65 -28.80 -25.53 16.64
N HIS A 66 -27.87 -24.99 15.85
CA HIS A 66 -28.20 -24.59 14.48
C HIS A 66 -26.96 -24.52 13.57
N ILE A 67 -27.24 -24.76 12.31
CA ILE A 67 -26.37 -25.05 11.18
C ILE A 67 -25.76 -23.75 10.61
N THR A 68 -24.53 -23.86 10.10
CA THR A 68 -23.84 -22.95 9.15
C THR A 68 -23.73 -21.45 9.48
N GLN A 69 -22.64 -21.05 10.14
CA GLN A 69 -22.05 -19.71 9.95
C GLN A 69 -20.60 -19.79 10.42
N SER A 70 -19.61 -19.99 9.56
CA SER A 70 -18.68 -18.92 9.16
C SER A 70 -17.61 -19.45 8.19
N GLN A 71 -18.00 -20.08 7.08
CA GLN A 71 -17.09 -20.26 5.94
C GLN A 71 -16.97 -18.93 5.17
N THR A 72 -16.39 -17.91 5.79
CA THR A 72 -15.93 -16.70 5.08
C THR A 72 -14.63 -16.14 5.64
N ARG A 73 -14.08 -16.73 6.72
CA ARG A 73 -12.86 -16.26 7.36
C ARG A 73 -11.54 -16.65 6.67
N SER A 74 -11.58 -17.31 5.51
CA SER A 74 -10.36 -17.85 4.88
C SER A 74 -10.29 -17.74 3.34
N LEU A 75 -11.01 -16.81 2.70
CA LEU A 75 -10.90 -16.66 1.23
C LEU A 75 -9.97 -15.53 0.77
N PHE A 76 -9.58 -14.62 1.65
CA PHE A 76 -8.69 -13.49 1.31
C PHE A 76 -7.60 -13.25 2.33
N THR A 77 -7.11 -14.31 2.99
CA THR A 77 -5.71 -14.29 3.46
C THR A 77 -4.82 -14.42 2.22
N MET A 78 -4.89 -13.42 1.32
CA MET A 78 -3.80 -13.21 0.39
C MET A 78 -2.67 -12.69 1.24
N ASP A 79 -1.81 -13.65 1.55
CA ASP A 79 -0.42 -13.57 1.94
C ASP A 79 0.08 -12.17 2.25
N MET A 80 0.56 -12.02 3.47
CA MET A 80 1.39 -10.93 3.89
C MET A 80 2.75 -11.04 3.17
N GLU A 81 2.77 -10.93 1.85
CA GLU A 81 4.01 -10.69 1.09
C GLU A 81 4.27 -9.20 1.08
N ALA A 82 4.47 -8.66 2.30
CA ALA A 82 5.34 -7.53 2.49
C ALA A 82 6.79 -8.04 2.35
N ASN A 83 7.16 -8.58 1.17
CA ASN A 83 8.57 -8.72 0.84
C ASN A 83 9.09 -7.34 0.43
N LEU A 84 9.65 -6.71 1.44
CA LEU A 84 10.24 -5.40 1.52
C LEU A 84 11.44 -5.29 0.55
N GLY A 85 11.28 -4.56 -0.55
CA GLY A 85 12.34 -3.67 -1.03
C GLY A 85 13.53 -4.24 -1.82
N GLU A 86 13.36 -5.28 -2.65
CA GLU A 86 14.52 -5.92 -3.30
C GLU A 86 14.77 -5.55 -4.77
N SER A 87 13.82 -4.93 -5.50
CA SER A 87 13.84 -5.09 -6.97
C SER A 87 13.78 -3.82 -7.84
N LEU A 88 13.69 -2.60 -7.29
CA LEU A 88 13.43 -1.42 -8.15
C LEU A 88 14.62 -0.49 -8.42
N TRP A 89 15.82 -0.82 -7.95
CA TRP A 89 17.06 -0.04 -8.22
C TRP A 89 18.29 -0.90 -8.52
N SER A 90 18.11 -2.14 -8.97
CA SER A 90 19.23 -2.99 -9.38
C SER A 90 19.40 -2.91 -10.91
N CYS A 91 20.18 -1.91 -11.33
CA CYS A 91 20.85 -1.64 -12.62
C CYS A 91 20.75 -0.16 -12.98
#